data_AF-A0A7Y7DG50-F1
#
_entry.id   AF-A0A7Y7DG50-F1
#
_cell.length_a   1.000
_cell.length_b   1.000
_cell.length_c   1.000
_cell.angle_alpha   90.00
_cell.angle_beta   90.00
_cell.angle_gamma   90.00
#
_symmetry.space_group_name_H-M   'P 1'
#
loop_
_entity.id
_entity.type
_entity.pdbx_description
1 polymer ?
#
loop_
_entity_poly.entity_id
_entity_poly.type
_entity_poly.pdbx_seq_one_letter_code
_entity_poly.pdbx_strand_id
1 'polypeptide(L)'
;TVDLSALLSDGSETVVNAGTNTTVTGTGTATDPYIVSVPTLDDADADPSNEIELPSGGTNGQVLATDGSGNYSWVDNSSAGSSPIKAFGKVNADGTPAKIFGASIGQRVQEGLYAIQLDPPIPGGDYIIQLTNVLGKTMTYGLQDANGFTVLIVGGNGKGEDTEFMFTVIDF
;
A
#
# COMPACT_ATOMS: atom_id res chain seq x y z
N THR A 1 -12.93 -72.19 -41.40
CA THR A 1 -13.32 -71.91 -39.99
C THR A 1 -13.90 -70.52 -39.96
N VAL A 2 -14.98 -70.29 -39.22
CA VAL A 2 -15.54 -68.94 -39.06
C VAL A 2 -14.68 -68.21 -38.03
N ASP A 3 -14.23 -67.01 -38.36
CA ASP A 3 -13.55 -66.14 -37.41
C ASP A 3 -14.59 -65.52 -36.48
N LEU A 4 -14.41 -65.74 -35.17
CA LEU A 4 -15.30 -65.25 -34.11
C LEU A 4 -14.58 -64.24 -33.20
N SER A 5 -13.36 -63.82 -33.56
CA SER A 5 -12.57 -62.86 -32.76
C SER A 5 -13.30 -61.53 -32.55
N ALA A 6 -14.07 -61.08 -33.55
CA ALA A 6 -14.91 -59.88 -33.48
C ALA A 6 -16.13 -60.00 -32.54
N LEU A 7 -16.38 -61.17 -31.94
CA LEU A 7 -17.43 -61.37 -30.93
C LEU A 7 -16.88 -61.37 -29.50
N LEU A 8 -15.56 -61.32 -29.33
CA LEU A 8 -14.95 -61.16 -28.02
C LEU A 8 -15.05 -59.69 -27.64
N SER A 9 -15.60 -59.39 -26.47
CA SER A 9 -15.65 -58.01 -25.99
C SER A 9 -14.22 -57.51 -25.75
N ASP A 10 -13.82 -56.50 -26.51
CA ASP A 10 -12.51 -55.89 -26.40
C ASP A 10 -12.57 -54.46 -25.84
N GLY A 11 -13.77 -53.93 -25.61
CA GLY A 11 -14.00 -52.59 -25.09
C GLY A 11 -14.44 -51.59 -26.16
N SER A 12 -14.23 -51.90 -27.46
CA SER A 12 -14.69 -51.08 -28.58
C SER A 12 -16.21 -51.09 -28.77
N GLU A 13 -16.93 -51.98 -28.07
CA GLU A 13 -18.39 -52.01 -28.03
C GLU A 13 -18.98 -50.86 -27.20
N THR A 14 -18.19 -50.29 -26.30
CA THR A 14 -18.59 -49.10 -25.53
C THR A 14 -18.42 -47.87 -26.42
N VAL A 15 -19.24 -46.84 -26.20
CA VAL A 15 -19.07 -45.55 -26.87
C VAL A 15 -19.08 -44.47 -25.80
N VAL A 16 -17.96 -43.78 -25.64
CA VAL A 16 -17.83 -42.66 -24.71
C VAL A 16 -17.75 -41.37 -25.50
N ASN A 17 -18.74 -40.51 -25.33
CA ASN A 17 -18.77 -39.20 -25.98
C ASN A 17 -18.21 -38.15 -25.03
N ALA A 18 -17.45 -37.22 -25.56
CA ALA A 18 -16.95 -36.09 -24.79
C ALA A 18 -18.07 -35.07 -24.50
N GLY A 19 -18.09 -34.51 -23.28
CA GLY A 19 -18.88 -33.33 -22.93
C GLY A 19 -18.15 -32.03 -23.27
N THR A 20 -18.79 -30.88 -23.02
CA THR A 20 -18.35 -29.53 -23.46
C THR A 20 -16.88 -29.19 -23.18
N ASN A 21 -16.33 -29.62 -22.04
CA ASN A 21 -14.96 -29.26 -21.61
C ASN A 21 -14.02 -30.47 -21.57
N THR A 22 -14.37 -31.56 -22.24
CA THR A 22 -13.55 -32.78 -22.27
C THR A 22 -13.27 -33.15 -23.71
N THR A 23 -12.16 -33.84 -23.94
CA THR A 23 -11.92 -34.60 -25.17
C THR A 23 -11.82 -36.07 -24.81
N VAL A 24 -12.37 -36.92 -25.67
CA VAL A 24 -12.25 -38.37 -25.54
C VAL A 24 -11.58 -38.87 -26.80
N THR A 25 -10.45 -39.55 -26.66
CA THR A 25 -9.73 -40.20 -27.76
C THR A 25 -9.52 -41.68 -27.47
N GLY A 26 -9.13 -42.45 -28.48
CA GLY A 26 -8.97 -43.90 -28.39
C GLY A 26 -10.30 -44.63 -28.60
N THR A 27 -10.20 -45.93 -28.83
CA THR A 27 -11.34 -46.81 -29.18
C THR A 27 -11.86 -47.61 -28.01
N GLY A 28 -11.19 -47.59 -26.86
CA GLY A 28 -11.60 -48.32 -25.66
C GLY A 28 -11.00 -49.73 -25.55
N THR A 29 -10.17 -50.14 -26.52
CA THR A 29 -9.53 -51.46 -26.50
C THR A 29 -8.33 -51.51 -25.55
N ALA A 30 -7.89 -52.73 -25.19
CA ALA A 30 -6.70 -52.89 -24.34
C ALA A 30 -5.43 -52.24 -24.94
N THR A 31 -5.32 -52.17 -26.26
CA THR A 31 -4.20 -51.55 -26.99
C THR A 31 -4.43 -50.08 -27.32
N ASP A 32 -5.68 -49.61 -27.25
CA ASP A 32 -6.06 -48.22 -27.52
C ASP A 32 -7.19 -47.78 -26.55
N PRO A 33 -6.86 -47.58 -25.25
CA PRO A 33 -7.84 -47.25 -24.23
C PRO A 33 -8.46 -45.87 -24.46
N TYR A 34 -9.63 -45.63 -23.86
CA TYR A 34 -10.16 -44.27 -23.81
C TYR A 34 -9.27 -43.36 -22.98
N ILE A 35 -8.83 -42.26 -23.57
CA ILE A 35 -8.14 -41.17 -22.90
C ILE A 35 -9.13 -40.01 -22.81
N VAL A 36 -9.51 -39.66 -21.58
CA VAL A 36 -10.35 -38.49 -21.30
C VAL A 36 -9.43 -37.37 -20.82
N SER A 37 -9.41 -36.27 -21.56
CA SER A 37 -8.60 -35.09 -21.23
C SER A 37 -9.48 -33.87 -21.05
N VAL A 38 -9.01 -32.93 -20.23
CA VAL A 38 -9.60 -31.60 -20.08
C VAL A 38 -8.58 -30.62 -20.69
N PRO A 39 -8.85 -30.03 -21.86
CA PRO A 39 -7.86 -29.26 -22.61
C PRO A 39 -7.42 -27.97 -21.90
N THR A 40 -8.26 -27.42 -21.03
CA THR A 40 -7.95 -26.26 -20.19
C THR A 40 -8.55 -26.44 -18.80
N LEU A 41 -7.83 -26.08 -17.74
CA LEU A 41 -8.40 -25.91 -16.39
C LEU A 41 -9.13 -24.56 -16.23
N ASP A 42 -9.29 -23.87 -17.35
CA ASP A 42 -10.14 -22.70 -17.52
C ASP A 42 -11.55 -23.12 -17.08
N ASP A 43 -12.14 -22.40 -16.13
CA ASP A 43 -13.50 -22.66 -15.63
C ASP A 43 -14.57 -22.52 -16.72
N ALA A 44 -14.15 -22.05 -17.90
CA ALA A 44 -14.97 -21.80 -19.07
C ALA A 44 -16.06 -20.77 -18.79
N ASP A 45 -15.87 -19.95 -17.75
CA ASP A 45 -16.68 -18.78 -17.53
C ASP A 45 -16.03 -17.60 -18.25
N ALA A 46 -16.61 -17.24 -19.39
CA ALA A 46 -16.20 -16.08 -20.16
C ALA A 46 -17.07 -14.85 -19.83
N ASP A 47 -17.83 -14.89 -18.74
CA ASP A 47 -18.67 -13.78 -18.30
C ASP A 47 -17.86 -12.83 -17.39
N PRO A 48 -17.46 -11.64 -17.88
CA PRO A 48 -16.70 -10.69 -17.07
C PRO A 48 -17.55 -10.01 -15.98
N SER A 49 -18.85 -10.35 -15.86
CA SER A 49 -19.77 -9.70 -14.92
C SER A 49 -20.00 -10.45 -13.60
N ASN A 50 -19.63 -11.74 -13.54
CA ASN A 50 -19.78 -12.58 -12.35
C ASN A 50 -18.44 -13.03 -11.73
N GLU A 51 -17.31 -12.64 -12.34
CA GLU A 51 -15.97 -12.92 -11.82
C GLU A 51 -15.20 -11.64 -11.50
N ILE A 52 -14.36 -11.71 -10.46
CA ILE A 52 -13.41 -10.64 -10.15
C ILE A 52 -12.14 -10.86 -10.97
N GLU A 53 -12.04 -10.19 -12.11
CA GLU A 53 -10.83 -10.20 -12.93
C GLU A 53 -9.72 -9.41 -12.22
N LEU A 54 -8.86 -10.11 -11.49
CA LEU A 54 -7.72 -9.50 -10.81
C LEU A 54 -6.61 -9.18 -11.81
N PRO A 55 -6.06 -7.95 -11.81
CA PRO A 55 -4.86 -7.63 -12.58
C PRO A 55 -3.70 -8.48 -12.07
N SER A 56 -2.82 -8.90 -12.98
CA SER A 56 -1.66 -9.71 -12.61
C SER A 56 -0.80 -9.04 -11.54
N GLY A 57 -0.55 -9.75 -10.43
CA GLY A 57 0.55 -9.44 -9.52
C GLY A 57 0.32 -8.19 -8.67
N GLY A 58 1.18 -7.18 -8.83
CA GLY A 58 1.37 -6.06 -7.89
C GLY A 58 2.80 -6.06 -7.34
N THR A 59 3.34 -4.88 -7.07
CA THR A 59 4.63 -4.68 -6.41
C THR A 59 4.45 -4.41 -4.91
N ASN A 60 5.48 -4.65 -4.10
CA ASN A 60 5.40 -4.41 -2.66
C ASN A 60 5.06 -2.94 -2.37
N GLY A 61 4.00 -2.71 -1.61
CA GLY A 61 3.49 -1.37 -1.31
C GLY A 61 2.37 -0.89 -2.25
N GLN A 62 1.88 -1.74 -3.17
CA GLN A 62 0.67 -1.47 -3.93
C GLN A 62 -0.57 -2.05 -3.26
N VAL A 63 -1.71 -1.43 -3.53
CA VAL A 63 -3.04 -1.91 -3.15
C VAL A 63 -3.90 -2.04 -4.41
N LEU A 64 -4.84 -2.98 -4.37
CA LEU A 64 -5.80 -3.13 -5.45
C LEU A 64 -6.85 -2.03 -5.32
N ALA A 65 -6.99 -1.20 -6.35
CA ALA A 65 -8.02 -0.18 -6.45
C ALA A 65 -9.04 -0.55 -7.52
N THR A 66 -10.28 -0.10 -7.32
CA THR A 66 -11.36 -0.17 -8.31
C THR A 66 -11.79 1.24 -8.70
N ASP A 67 -12.13 1.43 -9.96
CA ASP A 67 -12.76 2.67 -10.45
C ASP A 67 -14.29 2.71 -10.20
N GLY A 68 -14.85 1.69 -9.53
CA GLY A 68 -16.29 1.55 -9.28
C GLY A 68 -17.11 1.10 -10.50
N SER A 69 -16.48 0.92 -11.66
CA SER A 69 -17.08 0.39 -12.89
C SER A 69 -16.64 -1.05 -13.18
N GLY A 70 -15.98 -1.71 -12.21
CA GLY A 70 -15.48 -3.07 -12.34
C GLY A 70 -14.06 -3.17 -12.90
N ASN A 71 -13.38 -2.05 -13.21
CA ASN A 71 -11.97 -2.10 -13.57
C ASN A 71 -11.12 -2.07 -12.31
N TYR A 72 -10.26 -3.07 -12.15
CA TYR A 72 -9.31 -3.16 -11.06
C TYR A 72 -7.89 -2.81 -11.54
N SER A 73 -7.10 -2.14 -10.71
CA SER A 73 -5.71 -1.81 -11.02
C SER A 73 -4.86 -1.78 -9.74
N TRP A 74 -3.58 -2.14 -9.85
CA TRP A 74 -2.62 -1.92 -8.78
C TRP A 74 -2.21 -0.47 -8.75
N VAL A 75 -2.49 0.20 -7.64
CA VAL A 75 -2.03 1.58 -7.39
C VAL A 75 -1.04 1.56 -6.25
N ASP A 76 -0.06 2.45 -6.29
CA ASP A 76 0.81 2.65 -5.14
C ASP A 76 -0.05 3.08 -3.95
N ASN A 77 0.17 2.45 -2.81
CA ASN A 77 -0.48 2.77 -1.53
C ASN A 77 -0.07 4.16 -1.00
N SER A 78 0.55 4.98 -1.84
CA SER A 78 0.84 6.41 -1.63
C SER A 78 -0.34 7.31 -2.03
N SER A 79 -1.42 6.77 -2.62
CA SER A 79 -2.53 7.58 -3.17
C SER A 79 -3.78 7.65 -2.28
N ALA A 80 -3.75 7.08 -1.08
CA ALA A 80 -4.72 7.42 -0.04
C ALA A 80 -4.36 8.80 0.51
N GLY A 81 -4.75 9.85 -0.23
CA GLY A 81 -4.65 11.28 0.10
C GLY A 81 -3.46 11.65 0.97
N SER A 82 -2.37 12.14 0.37
CA SER A 82 -1.21 12.69 1.08
C SER A 82 -1.65 13.34 2.37
N SER A 83 -1.29 12.73 3.51
CA SER A 83 -1.69 13.23 4.83
C SER A 83 -1.48 14.74 4.87
N PRO A 84 -2.47 15.53 5.32
CA PRO A 84 -2.25 16.96 5.45
C PRO A 84 -1.17 17.22 6.50
N ILE A 85 -0.97 16.31 7.46
CA ILE A 85 0.18 16.35 8.36
C ILE A 85 1.44 15.91 7.59
N LYS A 86 2.36 16.86 7.37
CA LYS A 86 3.64 16.64 6.67
C LYS A 86 4.80 16.30 7.60
N ALA A 87 4.78 16.89 8.80
CA ALA A 87 5.79 16.63 9.82
C ALA A 87 5.16 16.73 11.21
N PHE A 88 5.69 15.96 12.15
CA PHE A 88 5.34 16.07 13.55
C PHE A 88 6.49 15.57 14.40
N GLY A 89 6.56 16.05 15.64
CA GLY A 89 7.54 15.50 16.53
C GLY A 89 7.52 16.02 17.94
N LYS A 90 8.31 15.36 18.77
CA LYS A 90 8.60 15.70 20.16
C LYS A 90 10.10 16.01 20.29
N VAL A 91 10.39 17.15 20.91
CA VAL A 91 11.74 17.63 21.22
C VAL A 91 11.91 17.64 22.74
N ASN A 92 12.98 17.01 23.23
CA ASN A 92 13.32 16.99 24.64
C ASN A 92 13.82 18.37 25.11
N ALA A 93 13.84 18.61 26.42
CA ALA A 93 14.33 19.88 26.97
C ALA A 93 15.76 20.21 26.54
N ASP A 94 16.63 19.21 26.41
CA ASP A 94 18.01 19.37 25.93
C ASP A 94 18.14 19.66 24.42
N GLY A 95 17.02 19.74 23.70
CA GLY A 95 16.96 19.95 22.25
C GLY A 95 17.17 18.70 21.41
N THR A 96 17.31 17.53 22.02
CA THR A 96 17.42 16.27 21.28
C THR A 96 16.06 15.81 20.74
N PRO A 97 16.02 15.17 19.55
CA PRO A 97 14.80 14.61 19.01
C PRO A 97 14.38 13.35 19.78
N ALA A 98 13.12 13.27 20.21
CA ALA A 98 12.59 12.09 20.91
C ALA A 98 11.80 11.17 19.97
N LYS A 99 10.88 11.76 19.19
CA LYS A 99 10.03 11.08 18.20
C LYS A 99 9.72 12.08 17.13
N ILE A 100 10.32 11.98 15.95
CA ILE A 100 10.14 12.94 14.87
C ILE A 100 9.89 12.20 13.56
N PHE A 101 8.98 12.74 12.76
CA PHE A 101 8.66 12.31 11.42
C PHE A 101 8.57 13.53 10.49
N GLY A 102 9.08 13.42 9.26
CA GLY A 102 9.02 14.48 8.24
C GLY A 102 9.87 15.71 8.54
N ALA A 103 10.76 15.63 9.54
CA ALA A 103 11.61 16.72 9.97
C ALA A 103 12.84 16.22 10.73
N SER A 104 13.76 17.13 10.96
CA SER A 104 14.91 17.02 11.85
C SER A 104 14.98 18.26 12.74
N ILE A 105 15.71 18.16 13.85
CA ILE A 105 16.00 19.32 14.71
C ILE A 105 17.42 19.75 14.39
N GLY A 106 17.56 20.97 13.85
CA GLY A 106 18.83 21.67 13.91
C GLY A 106 19.15 21.86 15.38
N GLN A 107 20.35 21.45 15.82
CA GLN A 107 20.83 21.55 17.20
C GLN A 107 20.31 22.82 17.90
N ARG A 108 20.01 22.74 19.20
CA ARG A 108 19.62 23.89 20.04
C ARG A 108 20.43 25.13 19.65
N VAL A 109 19.75 26.15 19.11
CA VAL A 109 20.41 27.35 18.59
C VAL A 109 20.90 28.20 19.76
N GLN A 110 20.07 28.34 20.79
CA GLN A 110 20.36 28.92 22.10
C GLN A 110 19.28 28.48 23.10
N GLU A 111 19.36 28.91 24.35
CA GLU A 111 18.35 28.60 25.38
C GLU A 111 16.94 28.98 24.90
N GLY A 112 16.04 28.00 24.91
CA GLY A 112 14.65 28.13 24.48
C GLY A 112 14.44 28.34 22.98
N LEU A 113 15.48 28.34 22.13
CA LEU A 113 15.34 28.52 20.68
C LEU A 113 15.76 27.27 19.91
N TYR A 114 14.81 26.70 19.17
CA TYR A 114 14.99 25.46 18.42
C TYR A 114 14.68 25.67 16.94
N ALA A 115 15.47 25.05 16.06
CA ALA A 115 15.22 25.05 14.62
C ALA A 115 14.64 23.70 14.19
N ILE A 116 13.46 23.73 13.57
CA ILE A 116 12.81 22.56 12.98
C ILE A 116 13.08 22.63 11.48
N GLN A 117 13.68 21.58 10.92
CA GLN A 117 13.99 21.49 9.51
C GLN A 117 13.21 20.35 8.87
N LEU A 118 12.31 20.68 7.95
CA LEU A 118 11.46 19.74 7.23
C LEU A 118 12.25 18.91 6.23
N ASP A 119 11.88 17.63 6.14
CA ASP A 119 12.43 16.69 5.17
C ASP A 119 11.32 15.74 4.69
N PRO A 120 10.85 15.88 3.43
CA PRO A 120 11.29 16.86 2.44
C PRO A 120 10.83 18.30 2.75
N PRO A 121 11.47 19.32 2.15
CA PRO A 121 10.97 20.71 2.19
C PRO A 121 9.56 20.83 1.62
N ILE A 122 8.74 21.73 2.18
CA ILE A 122 7.40 22.07 1.67
C ILE A 122 7.53 23.30 0.76
N PRO A 123 7.36 23.19 -0.57
CA PRO A 123 7.50 24.31 -1.49
C PRO A 123 6.61 25.50 -1.10
N GLY A 124 7.13 26.72 -1.20
CA GLY A 124 6.41 27.94 -0.84
C GLY A 124 6.46 28.30 0.65
N GLY A 125 6.59 27.31 1.55
CA GLY A 125 6.66 27.56 2.99
C GLY A 125 5.32 27.92 3.65
N ASP A 126 4.22 27.86 2.90
CA ASP A 126 2.87 28.18 3.37
C ASP A 126 2.24 26.94 4.03
N TYR A 127 2.56 26.71 5.31
CA TYR A 127 1.99 25.61 6.11
C TYR A 127 1.56 26.10 7.49
N ILE A 128 0.74 25.28 8.16
CA ILE A 128 0.29 25.56 9.53
C ILE A 128 1.24 24.90 10.51
N ILE A 129 1.64 25.64 11.54
CA ILE A 129 2.43 25.15 12.66
C ILE A 129 1.54 25.10 13.90
N GLN A 130 1.41 23.92 14.51
CA GLN A 130 0.77 23.74 15.81
C GLN A 130 1.82 23.35 16.84
N LEU A 131 1.86 24.06 17.97
CA LEU A 131 2.81 23.84 19.05
C LEU A 131 2.08 23.45 20.34
N THR A 132 2.62 22.46 21.06
CA THR A 132 2.12 22.07 22.39
C THR A 132 3.28 21.87 23.36
N ASN A 133 3.05 22.11 24.65
CA ASN A 133 4.03 21.89 25.71
C ASN A 133 3.36 21.38 27.00
N VAL A 134 4.18 20.85 27.91
CA VAL A 134 3.70 20.19 29.14
C VAL A 134 3.53 21.18 30.31
N LEU A 135 4.01 22.42 30.19
CA LEU A 135 4.13 23.38 31.30
C LEU A 135 3.52 24.76 31.03
N GLY A 136 2.67 24.91 30.02
CA GLY A 136 1.95 26.16 29.73
C GLY A 136 2.86 27.35 29.40
N LYS A 137 4.08 27.08 28.92
CA LYS A 137 5.05 28.13 28.55
C LYS A 137 4.58 28.87 27.31
N THR A 138 4.99 30.12 27.16
CA THR A 138 4.74 30.87 25.93
C THR A 138 5.63 30.30 24.83
N MET A 139 5.01 29.89 23.74
CA MET A 139 5.70 29.43 22.53
C MET A 139 5.35 30.33 21.36
N THR A 140 6.36 30.76 20.63
CA THR A 140 6.22 31.55 19.40
C THR A 140 7.00 30.87 18.29
N TYR A 141 6.42 30.77 17.09
CA TYR A 141 7.14 30.34 15.90
C TYR A 141 7.65 31.55 15.10
N GLY A 142 8.71 31.36 14.32
CA GLY A 142 9.27 32.39 13.44
C GLY A 142 10.17 31.80 12.36
N LEU A 143 10.64 32.64 11.44
CA LEU A 143 11.51 32.22 10.31
C LEU A 143 10.91 31.04 9.52
N GLN A 144 9.60 31.07 9.29
CA GLN A 144 8.90 30.05 8.51
C GLN A 144 9.26 30.22 7.03
N ASP A 145 9.83 29.18 6.45
CA ASP A 145 10.12 29.06 5.03
C ASP A 145 9.91 27.62 4.54
N ALA A 146 10.24 27.35 3.27
CA ALA A 146 10.06 26.04 2.66
C ALA A 146 10.83 24.91 3.36
N ASN A 147 11.94 25.22 4.02
CA ASN A 147 12.80 24.26 4.69
C ASN A 147 12.42 24.07 6.17
N GLY A 148 11.67 24.98 6.78
CA GLY A 148 11.26 24.83 8.17
C GLY A 148 11.01 26.14 8.90
N PHE A 149 11.13 26.09 10.22
CA PHE A 149 10.78 27.19 11.11
C PHE A 149 11.56 27.10 12.42
N THR A 150 11.55 28.19 13.19
CA THR A 150 12.09 28.24 14.55
C THR A 150 10.98 28.28 15.58
N VAL A 151 11.24 27.71 16.77
CA VAL A 151 10.37 27.77 17.94
C VAL A 151 11.13 28.44 19.07
N LEU A 152 10.60 29.56 19.56
CA LEU A 152 11.06 30.23 20.78
C LEU A 152 10.13 29.91 21.93
N ILE A 153 10.69 29.39 23.01
CA ILE A 153 10.00 29.12 24.27
C ILE A 153 10.52 30.07 25.32
N VAL A 154 9.60 30.83 25.92
CA VAL A 154 9.92 31.84 26.93
C VAL A 154 9.34 31.44 28.28
N GLY A 155 10.19 31.47 29.31
CA GLY A 155 9.83 31.22 30.69
C GLY A 155 9.10 32.39 31.35
N GLY A 156 8.63 32.18 32.58
CA GLY A 156 7.92 33.23 33.35
C GLY A 156 8.77 34.47 33.67
N ASN A 157 10.08 34.38 33.51
CA ASN A 157 11.05 35.48 33.67
C ASN A 157 11.30 36.27 32.36
N GLY A 158 10.61 35.93 31.27
CA GLY A 158 10.79 36.58 29.97
C GLY A 158 12.06 36.18 29.21
N LYS A 159 12.80 35.17 29.69
CA LYS A 159 14.00 34.62 29.02
C LYS A 159 13.68 33.31 28.32
N GLY A 160 14.52 32.96 27.35
CA GLY A 160 14.48 31.63 26.72
C GLY A 160 14.60 30.55 27.80
N GLU A 161 13.77 29.51 27.71
CA GLU A 161 13.79 28.40 28.66
C GLU A 161 13.73 27.07 27.90
N ASP A 162 14.69 26.21 28.20
CA ASP A 162 14.78 24.88 27.61
C ASP A 162 13.73 23.96 28.23
N THR A 163 12.77 23.49 27.44
CA THR A 163 11.70 22.60 27.91
C THR A 163 11.22 21.69 26.79
N GLU A 164 10.56 20.61 27.19
CA GLU A 164 9.95 19.68 26.25
C GLU A 164 8.76 20.33 25.52
N PHE A 165 8.72 20.13 24.20
CA PHE A 165 7.59 20.56 23.38
C PHE A 165 7.34 19.60 22.21
N MET A 166 6.17 19.73 21.61
CA MET A 166 5.79 19.01 20.40
C MET A 166 5.32 19.98 19.33
N PHE A 167 5.51 19.57 18.07
CA PHE A 167 5.04 20.31 16.91
C PHE A 167 4.27 19.41 15.96
N THR A 168 3.39 20.01 15.17
CA THR A 168 2.72 19.40 14.02
C THR A 168 2.68 20.42 12.89
N VAL A 169 2.98 19.96 11.68
CA VAL A 169 3.01 20.74 10.44
C VAL A 169 1.93 20.22 9.51
N ILE A 170 1.04 21.11 9.08
CA ILE A 170 -0.11 20.77 8.25
C ILE A 170 -0.10 21.60 6.96
N ASP A 171 -0.26 20.93 5.82
CA ASP A 171 -0.26 21.49 4.47
C ASP A 171 -1.24 20.69 3.58
N PHE A 172 -2.11 21.36 2.82
CA PHE A 172 -3.24 20.75 2.10
C PHE A 172 -3.60 21.49 0.81
#